data_AF-A0A4R2IH14-F1
#
_entry.id   AF-A0A4R2IH14-F1
#
_cell.length_a   1.000
_cell.length_b   1.000
_cell.length_c   1.000
_cell.angle_alpha   90.00
_cell.angle_beta   90.00
_cell.angle_gamma   90.00
#
_symmetry.space_group_name_H-M   'P 1'
#
loop_
_entity.id
_entity.type
_entity.pdbx_description
1 polymer ?
#
loop_
_entity_poly.entity_id
_entity_poly.type
_entity_poly.pdbx_seq_one_letter_code
_entity_poly.pdbx_strand_id
1 'polypeptide(L)'
;MKKFALASLACAAAVAGCSAPRVPDDAQLTALLRAERAQAGDANARIEGSAVACLRAWSGDDKLSQNLPAAMRTDASKKACREKLQPWFGDATRNPEKFTFEDVSQPAVVTRVMNLYMARAAGGMGAAPPAVVTTAPAAPKPAQGSVDLGTAGAALQQTENVCQRVQQVATTQPANQRAKRFAEFCARRVQQLRTNMEQATGRNDSEQLDKLAADARRLAEIGERAAADHP
;
A
#
# COMPACT_ATOMS: atom_id res chain seq x y z
N MET A 1 -19.78 26.93 62.37
CA MET A 1 -20.70 25.96 61.74
C MET A 1 -21.20 26.53 60.41
N LYS A 2 -21.25 25.68 59.37
CA LYS A 2 -21.87 25.84 58.04
C LYS A 2 -21.31 26.95 57.12
N LYS A 3 -20.50 26.53 56.14
CA LYS A 3 -20.31 27.23 54.86
C LYS A 3 -20.74 26.31 53.72
N PHE A 4 -21.42 26.94 52.76
CA PHE A 4 -22.26 26.36 51.72
C PHE A 4 -21.48 25.66 50.61
N ALA A 5 -22.19 24.73 49.97
CA ALA A 5 -21.80 23.90 48.85
C ALA A 5 -21.77 24.66 47.50
N LEU A 6 -21.17 23.95 46.52
CA LEU A 6 -21.38 24.01 45.06
C LEU A 6 -20.78 25.19 44.29
N ALA A 7 -19.80 24.87 43.44
CA ALA A 7 -19.88 25.13 42.00
C ALA A 7 -18.82 24.32 41.26
N SER A 8 -19.30 23.33 40.52
CA SER A 8 -18.58 22.63 39.46
C SER A 8 -18.13 23.63 38.39
N LEU A 9 -16.87 23.58 37.95
CA LEU A 9 -16.47 24.16 36.68
C LEU A 9 -15.54 23.19 35.95
N ALA A 10 -16.17 22.48 35.02
CA ALA A 10 -15.54 21.67 34.00
C ALA A 10 -14.53 22.54 33.23
N CYS A 11 -13.25 22.18 33.32
CA CYS A 11 -12.30 22.58 32.28
C CYS A 11 -12.43 21.55 31.16
N ALA A 12 -13.39 21.81 30.26
CA ALA A 12 -13.44 21.19 28.94
C ALA A 12 -12.20 21.64 28.17
N ALA A 13 -11.12 20.86 28.27
CA ALA A 13 -10.02 20.96 27.33
C ALA A 13 -10.55 20.45 25.98
N ALA A 14 -11.03 21.40 25.18
CA ALA A 14 -11.33 21.25 23.77
C ALA A 14 -10.03 20.84 23.05
N VAL A 15 -9.79 19.53 22.95
CA VAL A 15 -8.86 19.00 21.97
C VAL A 15 -9.61 19.05 20.64
N ALA A 16 -9.51 20.20 19.97
CA ALA A 16 -9.74 20.32 18.55
C ALA A 16 -8.66 19.49 17.83
N GLY A 17 -8.77 18.17 17.93
CA GLY A 17 -8.07 17.26 17.04
C GLY A 17 -8.77 17.38 15.69
N CYS A 18 -8.11 18.03 14.73
CA CYS A 18 -8.43 17.85 13.33
C CYS A 18 -8.35 16.35 13.05
N SER A 19 -9.50 15.66 13.03
CA SER A 19 -9.63 14.25 12.69
C SER A 19 -9.27 14.08 11.23
N ALA A 20 -7.97 14.05 10.91
CA ALA A 20 -7.52 13.49 9.66
C ALA A 20 -8.08 12.05 9.61
N PRO A 21 -8.64 11.59 8.47
CA PRO A 21 -9.09 10.22 8.33
C PRO A 21 -7.95 9.30 8.76
N ARG A 22 -8.21 8.48 9.78
CA ARG A 22 -7.19 7.65 10.41
C ARG A 22 -6.89 6.48 9.48
N VAL A 23 -5.87 6.64 8.63
CA VAL A 23 -5.46 5.61 7.69
C VAL A 23 -4.49 4.64 8.37
N PRO A 24 -4.77 3.32 8.40
CA PRO A 24 -3.84 2.35 8.94
C PRO A 24 -2.53 2.30 8.14
N ASP A 25 -1.40 2.18 8.83
CA ASP A 25 -0.11 1.89 8.23
C ASP A 25 0.08 0.39 7.92
N ASP A 26 1.17 0.03 7.24
CA ASP A 26 1.42 -1.35 6.81
C ASP A 26 1.59 -2.33 7.97
N ALA A 27 2.17 -1.88 9.09
CA ALA A 27 2.37 -2.71 10.27
C ALA A 27 1.03 -2.98 10.96
N GLN A 28 0.18 -1.96 11.07
CA GLN A 28 -1.18 -2.05 11.59
C GLN A 28 -2.06 -2.98 10.72
N LEU A 29 -2.00 -2.82 9.39
CA LEU A 29 -2.71 -3.70 8.45
C LEU A 29 -2.23 -5.15 8.55
N THR A 30 -0.93 -5.35 8.70
CA THR A 30 -0.34 -6.68 8.87
C THR A 30 -0.78 -7.30 10.19
N ALA A 31 -0.70 -6.56 11.30
CA ALA A 31 -1.09 -7.06 12.62
C ALA A 31 -2.57 -7.41 12.68
N LEU A 32 -3.42 -6.61 12.03
CA LEU A 32 -4.86 -6.81 11.94
C LEU A 32 -5.22 -8.03 11.09
N LEU A 33 -4.66 -8.09 9.88
CA LEU A 33 -5.04 -9.06 8.84
C LEU A 33 -4.12 -10.29 8.78
N ARG A 34 -3.27 -10.48 9.79
CA ARG A 34 -2.41 -11.67 9.89
C ARG A 34 -3.23 -12.95 9.87
N ALA A 35 -2.71 -13.98 9.20
CA ALA A 35 -3.24 -15.33 9.26
C ALA A 35 -3.36 -15.79 10.73
N GLU A 36 -4.39 -16.58 11.05
CA GLU A 36 -4.67 -16.99 12.44
C GLU A 36 -3.51 -17.77 13.09
N ARG A 37 -2.71 -18.48 12.29
CA ARG A 37 -1.55 -19.24 12.76
C ARG A 37 -0.29 -18.38 12.95
N ALA A 38 -0.32 -17.10 12.59
CA ALA A 38 0.81 -16.20 12.74
C ALA A 38 0.91 -15.68 14.17
N GLN A 39 2.14 -15.62 14.70
CA GLN A 39 2.41 -15.10 16.03
C GLN A 39 2.12 -13.60 16.12
N ALA A 40 1.65 -13.14 17.28
CA ALA A 40 1.47 -11.72 17.54
C ALA A 40 2.85 -11.02 17.52
N GLY A 41 2.93 -9.84 16.89
CA GLY A 41 4.17 -9.08 16.75
C GLY A 41 5.06 -9.49 15.57
N ASP A 42 4.70 -10.53 14.80
CA ASP A 42 5.38 -10.85 13.55
C ASP A 42 5.05 -9.81 12.47
N ALA A 43 5.97 -8.86 12.27
CA ALA A 43 5.86 -7.82 11.25
C ALA A 43 5.89 -8.38 9.81
N ASN A 44 6.29 -9.64 9.63
CA ASN A 44 6.31 -10.35 8.36
C ASN A 44 5.20 -11.39 8.23
N ALA A 45 4.25 -11.41 9.17
CA ALA A 45 3.14 -12.35 9.16
C ALA A 45 2.43 -12.35 7.80
N ARG A 46 2.16 -13.55 7.27
CA ARG A 46 1.32 -13.69 6.08
C ARG A 46 -0.03 -13.05 6.35
N ILE A 47 -0.47 -12.21 5.41
CA ILE A 47 -1.83 -11.67 5.42
C ILE A 47 -2.79 -12.76 4.95
N GLU A 48 -3.91 -12.91 5.65
CA GLU A 48 -4.94 -13.88 5.32
C GLU A 48 -5.62 -13.52 3.99
N GLY A 49 -5.44 -14.35 2.95
CA GLY A 49 -6.01 -14.09 1.63
C GLY A 49 -7.54 -13.99 1.63
N SER A 50 -8.21 -14.74 2.51
CA SER A 50 -9.68 -14.65 2.66
C SER A 50 -10.13 -13.30 3.23
N ALA A 51 -9.32 -12.67 4.08
CA ALA A 51 -9.59 -11.31 4.58
C ALA A 51 -9.41 -10.26 3.48
N VAL A 52 -8.36 -10.40 2.65
CA VAL A 52 -8.14 -9.52 1.49
C VAL A 52 -9.28 -9.60 0.49
N ALA A 53 -9.76 -10.82 0.18
CA ALA A 53 -10.90 -11.02 -0.72
C ALA A 53 -12.18 -10.38 -0.18
N CYS A 54 -12.43 -10.50 1.13
CA CYS A 54 -13.54 -9.82 1.81
C CYS A 54 -13.45 -8.30 1.66
N LEU A 55 -12.30 -7.70 1.97
CA LEU A 55 -12.10 -6.25 1.91
C LEU A 55 -12.29 -5.74 0.47
N ARG A 56 -11.81 -6.47 -0.54
CA ARG A 56 -12.04 -6.15 -1.96
C ARG A 56 -13.53 -6.15 -2.30
N ALA A 57 -14.29 -7.12 -1.83
CA ALA A 57 -15.73 -7.21 -2.07
C ALA A 57 -16.50 -6.04 -1.45
N TRP A 58 -16.02 -5.53 -0.31
CA TRP A 58 -16.64 -4.41 0.43
C TRP A 58 -16.15 -3.03 0.02
N SER A 59 -15.09 -2.93 -0.78
CA SER A 59 -14.45 -1.65 -1.10
C SER A 59 -15.31 -0.67 -1.88
N GLY A 60 -16.37 -1.15 -2.55
CA GLY A 60 -17.17 -0.32 -3.46
C GLY A 60 -16.42 0.06 -4.75
N ASP A 61 -15.22 -0.47 -4.97
CA ASP A 61 -14.43 -0.26 -6.18
C ASP A 61 -14.55 -1.45 -7.13
N ASP A 62 -15.09 -1.19 -8.33
CA ASP A 62 -15.30 -2.21 -9.36
C ASP A 62 -13.98 -2.84 -9.86
N LYS A 63 -12.89 -2.07 -9.91
CA LYS A 63 -11.57 -2.58 -10.32
C LYS A 63 -10.99 -3.50 -9.26
N LEU A 64 -11.18 -3.19 -7.98
CA LEU A 64 -10.73 -4.06 -6.88
C LEU A 64 -11.56 -5.36 -6.82
N SER A 65 -12.82 -5.33 -7.24
CA SER A 65 -13.72 -6.48 -7.23
C SER A 65 -13.77 -7.29 -8.55
N GLN A 66 -13.22 -6.80 -9.66
CA GLN A 66 -13.35 -7.39 -11.00
C GLN A 66 -12.89 -8.86 -11.11
N ASN A 67 -11.91 -9.26 -10.30
CA ASN A 67 -11.34 -10.61 -10.30
C ASN A 67 -11.81 -11.47 -9.11
N LEU A 68 -12.87 -11.05 -8.41
CA LEU A 68 -13.49 -11.88 -7.38
C LEU A 68 -14.51 -12.83 -8.01
N PRO A 69 -14.65 -14.07 -7.49
CA PRO A 69 -15.72 -14.96 -7.89
C PRO A 69 -17.08 -14.26 -7.78
N ALA A 70 -17.97 -14.46 -8.76
CA ALA A 70 -19.29 -13.83 -8.77
C ALA A 70 -20.07 -14.08 -7.47
N ALA A 71 -19.92 -15.28 -6.89
CA ALA A 71 -20.50 -15.63 -5.60
C ALA A 71 -20.08 -14.68 -4.45
N MET A 72 -18.81 -14.23 -4.42
CA MET A 72 -18.31 -13.30 -3.38
C MET A 72 -18.85 -11.88 -3.51
N ARG A 73 -19.44 -11.52 -4.66
CA ARG A 73 -20.00 -10.17 -4.90
C ARG A 73 -21.46 -10.05 -4.44
N THR A 74 -22.09 -11.16 -4.03
CA THR A 74 -23.46 -11.15 -3.48
C THR A 74 -23.50 -10.51 -2.10
N ASP A 75 -24.62 -9.88 -1.75
CA ASP A 75 -24.79 -9.26 -0.42
C ASP A 75 -24.73 -10.29 0.71
N ALA A 76 -25.21 -11.51 0.47
CA ALA A 76 -25.10 -12.62 1.41
C ALA A 76 -23.64 -13.01 1.70
N SER A 77 -22.81 -13.15 0.66
CA SER A 77 -21.38 -13.45 0.84
C SER A 77 -20.61 -12.28 1.44
N LYS A 78 -20.92 -11.03 1.07
CA LYS A 78 -20.35 -9.84 1.70
C LYS A 78 -20.66 -9.83 3.20
N LYS A 79 -21.92 -10.04 3.58
CA LYS A 79 -22.35 -10.12 4.99
C LYS A 79 -21.59 -11.19 5.76
N ALA A 80 -21.55 -12.42 5.23
CA ALA A 80 -20.83 -13.53 5.87
C ALA A 80 -19.32 -13.23 6.02
N CYS A 81 -18.72 -12.56 5.03
CA CYS A 81 -17.32 -12.14 5.11
C CYS A 81 -17.08 -11.09 6.21
N ARG A 82 -17.98 -10.11 6.35
CA ARG A 82 -17.91 -9.11 7.43
C ARG A 82 -18.05 -9.78 8.80
N GLU A 83 -19.01 -10.68 8.97
CA GLU A 83 -19.21 -11.44 10.21
C GLU A 83 -17.99 -12.25 10.60
N LYS A 84 -17.31 -12.87 9.62
CA LYS A 84 -16.06 -13.61 9.84
C LYS A 84 -14.92 -12.70 10.31
N LEU A 85 -14.80 -11.48 9.76
CA LEU A 85 -13.72 -10.56 10.13
C LEU A 85 -14.04 -9.72 11.37
N GLN A 86 -15.30 -9.56 11.74
CA GLN A 86 -15.73 -8.72 12.87
C GLN A 86 -14.96 -9.00 14.18
N PRO A 87 -14.69 -10.27 14.58
CA PRO A 87 -13.91 -10.55 15.78
C PRO A 87 -12.48 -9.99 15.72
N TRP A 88 -11.87 -9.88 14.53
CA TRP A 88 -10.51 -9.40 14.38
C TRP A 88 -10.39 -7.90 14.68
N PHE A 89 -11.43 -7.14 14.35
CA PHE A 89 -11.53 -5.72 14.67
C PHE A 89 -11.82 -5.48 16.16
N GLY A 90 -12.42 -6.47 16.85
CA GLY A 90 -12.61 -6.44 18.31
C GLY A 90 -11.41 -6.96 19.12
N ASP A 91 -10.46 -7.64 18.49
CA ASP A 91 -9.28 -8.19 19.15
C ASP A 91 -8.22 -7.11 19.38
N ALA A 92 -8.05 -6.69 20.64
CA ALA A 92 -7.08 -5.66 21.03
C ALA A 92 -5.61 -6.04 20.72
N THR A 93 -5.30 -7.33 20.51
CA THR A 93 -3.96 -7.81 20.13
C THR A 93 -3.70 -7.74 18.62
N ARG A 94 -4.76 -7.63 17.82
CA ARG A 94 -4.72 -7.42 16.36
C ARG A 94 -4.94 -5.97 16.00
N ASN A 95 -5.79 -5.30 16.77
CA ASN A 95 -6.31 -3.97 16.50
C ASN A 95 -6.21 -3.06 17.74
N PRO A 96 -5.01 -2.79 18.27
CA PRO A 96 -4.85 -1.93 19.45
C PRO A 96 -5.37 -0.50 19.20
N GLU A 97 -5.31 -0.06 17.95
CA GLU A 97 -5.75 1.26 17.51
C GLU A 97 -7.25 1.35 17.20
N LYS A 98 -7.98 0.24 17.32
CA LYS A 98 -9.43 0.16 17.18
C LYS A 98 -9.94 0.67 15.83
N PHE A 99 -9.24 0.35 14.75
CA PHE A 99 -9.75 0.58 13.40
C PHE A 99 -11.10 -0.13 13.21
N THR A 100 -12.00 0.48 12.47
CA THR A 100 -13.28 -0.12 12.11
C THR A 100 -13.15 -0.92 10.82
N PHE A 101 -14.15 -1.76 10.53
CA PHE A 101 -14.21 -2.44 9.25
C PHE A 101 -14.28 -1.43 8.09
N GLU A 102 -15.00 -0.34 8.30
CA GLU A 102 -15.21 0.75 7.35
C GLU A 102 -13.92 1.53 7.07
N ASP A 103 -13.03 1.69 8.06
CA ASP A 103 -11.71 2.31 7.85
C ASP A 103 -10.83 1.47 6.93
N VAL A 104 -10.92 0.14 7.07
CA VAL A 104 -10.03 -0.80 6.38
C VAL A 104 -10.61 -1.26 5.04
N SER A 105 -11.92 -1.12 4.83
CA SER A 105 -12.59 -1.41 3.55
C SER A 105 -12.49 -0.27 2.54
N GLN A 106 -11.99 0.92 2.90
CA GLN A 106 -11.83 2.02 1.94
C GLN A 106 -10.93 1.61 0.75
N PRO A 107 -11.25 2.00 -0.50
CA PRO A 107 -10.50 1.59 -1.70
C PRO A 107 -8.98 1.78 -1.61
N ALA A 108 -8.54 2.91 -1.07
CA ALA A 108 -7.11 3.21 -0.90
C ALA A 108 -6.43 2.24 0.09
N VAL A 109 -7.10 1.90 1.18
CA VAL A 109 -6.60 0.95 2.18
C VAL A 109 -6.62 -0.47 1.63
N VAL A 110 -7.67 -0.86 0.92
CA VAL A 110 -7.76 -2.18 0.28
C VAL A 110 -6.68 -2.37 -0.78
N THR A 111 -6.38 -1.34 -1.57
CA THR A 111 -5.26 -1.35 -2.53
C THR A 111 -3.93 -1.58 -1.80
N ARG A 112 -3.72 -0.91 -0.67
CA ARG A 112 -2.52 -1.08 0.16
C ARG A 112 -2.42 -2.49 0.75
N VAL A 113 -3.51 -3.02 1.29
CA VAL A 113 -3.62 -4.40 1.79
C VAL A 113 -3.30 -5.41 0.68
N MET A 114 -3.81 -5.21 -0.53
CA MET A 114 -3.52 -6.07 -1.67
C MET A 114 -2.03 -6.06 -2.03
N ASN A 115 -1.39 -4.88 -2.03
CA ASN A 115 0.03 -4.76 -2.31
C ASN A 115 0.87 -5.49 -1.24
N LEU A 116 0.52 -5.35 0.04
CA LEU A 116 1.17 -6.09 1.13
C LEU A 116 0.98 -7.60 1.00
N TYR A 117 -0.24 -8.03 0.66
CA TYR A 117 -0.55 -9.45 0.46
C TYR A 117 0.26 -10.05 -0.69
N MET A 118 0.34 -9.35 -1.83
CA MET A 118 1.13 -9.77 -2.99
C MET A 118 2.64 -9.77 -2.71
N ALA A 119 3.16 -8.75 -2.03
CA ALA A 119 4.56 -8.69 -1.63
C ALA A 119 4.96 -9.89 -0.75
N ARG A 120 4.09 -10.32 0.17
CA ARG A 120 4.34 -11.48 1.04
C ARG A 120 4.09 -12.83 0.35
N ALA A 121 3.20 -12.90 -0.63
CA ALA A 121 3.02 -14.09 -1.45
C ALA A 121 4.28 -14.38 -2.29
N ALA A 122 4.95 -13.34 -2.79
CA ALA A 122 6.19 -13.46 -3.56
C ALA A 122 7.41 -13.88 -2.71
N GLY A 123 7.43 -13.58 -1.41
CA GLY A 123 8.50 -13.96 -0.46
C GLY A 123 8.42 -15.39 0.08
N GLY A 124 7.49 -16.22 -0.42
CA GLY A 124 7.17 -17.54 0.14
C GLY A 124 8.11 -18.70 -0.22
N MET A 125 9.15 -18.50 -1.03
CA MET A 125 10.18 -19.51 -1.29
C MET A 125 11.47 -19.17 -0.53
N GLY A 126 11.58 -19.77 0.67
CA GLY A 126 12.81 -20.03 1.41
C GLY A 126 13.89 -18.95 1.47
N ALA A 127 13.94 -18.20 2.57
CA ALA A 127 15.20 -17.81 3.21
C ALA A 127 14.92 -17.32 4.65
N ALA A 128 15.53 -18.00 5.63
CA ALA A 128 15.75 -17.45 6.95
C ALA A 128 16.76 -16.26 6.85
N PRO A 129 16.73 -15.30 7.80
CA PRO A 129 17.26 -13.96 7.59
C PRO A 129 18.77 -13.88 7.87
N PRO A 130 19.52 -12.91 7.30
CA PRO A 130 20.65 -12.36 8.00
C PRO A 130 20.22 -11.20 8.90
N ALA A 131 20.91 -11.11 10.03
CA ALA A 131 20.74 -10.11 11.07
C ALA A 131 20.85 -8.66 10.57
N VAL A 132 20.29 -7.76 11.37
CA VAL A 132 20.33 -6.30 11.22
C VAL A 132 21.76 -5.81 11.00
N VAL A 133 22.09 -5.37 9.78
CA VAL A 133 23.12 -4.35 9.51
C VAL A 133 22.68 -3.58 8.25
N THR A 134 22.50 -2.27 8.42
CA THR A 134 22.64 -1.19 7.43
C THR A 134 22.00 -1.40 6.04
N THR A 135 20.97 -0.58 5.77
CA THR A 135 20.24 -0.47 4.50
C THR A 135 21.14 -0.38 3.27
N ALA A 136 21.20 -1.46 2.49
CA ALA A 136 21.51 -1.43 1.06
C ALA A 136 20.24 -1.87 0.30
N PRO A 137 19.81 -1.15 -0.76
CA PRO A 137 18.55 -1.43 -1.44
C PRO A 137 18.60 -2.80 -2.14
N ALA A 138 17.67 -3.69 -1.79
CA ALA A 138 17.47 -4.92 -2.53
C ALA A 138 16.85 -4.63 -3.90
N ALA A 139 17.47 -5.17 -4.94
CA ALA A 139 17.07 -5.05 -6.33
C ALA A 139 15.62 -5.56 -6.57
N PRO A 140 14.90 -5.00 -7.56
CA PRO A 140 13.52 -5.35 -7.84
C PRO A 140 13.35 -6.78 -8.35
N LYS A 141 12.24 -7.44 -7.97
CA LYS A 141 11.64 -8.57 -8.70
C LYS A 141 10.19 -8.23 -9.10
N PRO A 142 9.67 -8.79 -10.20
CA PRO A 142 8.81 -8.10 -11.15
C PRO A 142 7.32 -8.27 -10.85
N ALA A 143 6.52 -7.32 -11.34
CA ALA A 143 5.06 -7.30 -11.19
C ALA A 143 4.38 -8.53 -11.85
N GLN A 144 3.56 -9.27 -11.09
CA GLN A 144 2.75 -10.36 -11.64
C GLN A 144 1.43 -9.84 -12.23
N GLY A 145 1.59 -9.51 -13.50
CA GLY A 145 0.61 -9.42 -14.57
C GLY A 145 1.41 -9.18 -15.86
N SER A 146 2.58 -9.84 -15.97
CA SER A 146 3.58 -9.45 -16.96
C SER A 146 3.16 -10.00 -18.32
N VAL A 147 2.51 -9.16 -19.11
CA VAL A 147 2.84 -9.12 -20.54
C VAL A 147 4.37 -9.09 -20.60
N ASP A 148 4.99 -10.04 -21.31
CA ASP A 148 6.44 -10.06 -21.46
C ASP A 148 6.86 -8.83 -22.27
N LEU A 149 7.16 -7.74 -21.56
CA LEU A 149 7.62 -6.48 -22.13
C LEU A 149 9.09 -6.56 -22.59
N GLY A 150 9.74 -7.74 -22.49
CA GLY A 150 11.13 -7.94 -22.84
C GLY A 150 12.07 -6.95 -22.16
N THR A 151 13.03 -6.42 -22.92
CA THR A 151 14.02 -5.43 -22.44
C THR A 151 13.40 -4.09 -21.99
N ALA A 152 12.21 -3.74 -22.49
CA ALA A 152 11.47 -2.55 -22.06
C ALA A 152 10.91 -2.71 -20.63
N GLY A 153 10.58 -3.94 -20.23
CA GLY A 153 10.13 -4.25 -18.88
C GLY A 153 11.18 -3.96 -17.80
N ALA A 154 12.46 -4.19 -18.10
CA ALA A 154 13.56 -3.89 -17.17
C ALA A 154 13.70 -2.37 -16.92
N ALA A 155 13.55 -1.55 -17.96
CA ALA A 155 13.61 -0.09 -17.85
C ALA A 155 12.43 0.46 -17.03
N LEU A 156 11.22 -0.09 -17.23
CA LEU A 156 10.04 0.28 -16.44
C LEU A 156 10.22 -0.09 -14.96
N GLN A 157 10.69 -1.32 -14.70
CA GLN A 157 10.95 -1.80 -13.34
C GLN A 157 12.00 -0.94 -12.61
N GLN A 158 13.08 -0.54 -13.29
CA GLN A 158 14.08 0.36 -12.72
C GLN A 158 13.45 1.71 -12.33
N THR A 159 12.62 2.26 -13.22
CA THR A 159 11.94 3.54 -13.01
C THR A 159 10.97 3.49 -11.83
N GLU A 160 10.26 2.38 -11.67
CA GLU A 160 9.37 2.13 -10.52
C GLU A 160 10.11 2.21 -9.19
N ASN A 161 11.29 1.59 -9.09
CA ASN A 161 12.09 1.65 -7.86
C ASN A 161 12.58 3.06 -7.56
N VAL A 162 12.99 3.80 -8.60
CA VAL A 162 13.40 5.20 -8.42
C VAL A 162 12.23 6.05 -7.94
N CYS A 163 11.03 5.89 -8.52
CA CYS A 163 9.83 6.57 -8.03
C CYS A 163 9.53 6.25 -6.56
N GLN A 164 9.63 4.98 -6.16
CA GLN A 164 9.44 4.56 -4.77
C GLN A 164 10.48 5.20 -3.84
N ARG A 165 11.75 5.25 -4.27
CA ARG A 165 12.82 5.89 -3.50
C ARG A 165 12.59 7.39 -3.35
N VAL A 166 12.21 8.09 -4.41
CA VAL A 166 11.89 9.52 -4.35
C VAL A 166 10.67 9.78 -3.47
N GLN A 167 9.66 8.91 -3.49
CA GLN A 167 8.52 8.98 -2.58
C GLN A 167 8.96 8.83 -1.12
N GLN A 168 9.88 7.90 -0.85
CA GLN A 168 10.43 7.71 0.51
C GLN A 168 11.26 8.92 0.96
N VAL A 169 12.05 9.52 0.07
CA VAL A 169 12.78 10.77 0.37
C VAL A 169 11.78 11.91 0.62
N ALA A 170 10.72 12.04 -0.18
CA ALA A 170 9.69 13.05 0.01
C ALA A 170 8.94 12.94 1.34
N THR A 171 8.77 11.72 1.88
CA THR A 171 8.10 11.51 3.17
C THR A 171 9.06 11.68 4.35
N THR A 172 10.32 11.26 4.21
CA THR A 172 11.33 11.32 5.27
C THR A 172 12.04 12.68 5.37
N GLN A 173 12.10 13.43 4.27
CA GLN A 173 12.73 14.74 4.17
C GLN A 173 11.72 15.77 3.62
N PRO A 174 10.76 16.23 4.44
CA PRO A 174 9.71 17.15 3.99
C PRO A 174 10.25 18.52 3.53
N ALA A 175 11.49 18.85 3.89
CA ALA A 175 12.20 20.04 3.40
C ALA A 175 12.62 19.92 1.92
N ASN A 176 12.72 18.70 1.37
CA ASN A 176 13.07 18.48 -0.03
C ASN A 176 11.84 18.63 -0.95
N GLN A 177 11.54 19.88 -1.31
CA GLN A 177 10.40 20.23 -2.18
C GLN A 177 10.51 19.62 -3.58
N ARG A 178 11.73 19.39 -4.07
CA ARG A 178 11.98 18.79 -5.39
C ARG A 178 11.56 17.32 -5.40
N ALA A 179 11.95 16.56 -4.36
CA ALA A 179 11.53 15.18 -4.18
C ALA A 179 10.00 15.06 -4.06
N LYS A 180 9.34 15.96 -3.30
CA LYS A 180 7.88 15.94 -3.13
C LYS A 180 7.11 16.14 -4.45
N ARG A 181 7.47 17.16 -5.23
CA ARG A 181 6.86 17.42 -6.54
C ARG A 181 7.10 16.28 -7.51
N PHE A 182 8.31 15.73 -7.49
CA PHE A 182 8.66 14.63 -8.38
C PHE A 182 7.93 13.34 -8.00
N ALA A 183 7.78 13.03 -6.71
CA ALA A 183 7.08 11.84 -6.22
C ALA A 183 5.62 11.76 -6.74
N GLU A 184 4.87 12.86 -6.64
CA GLU A 184 3.49 12.96 -7.16
C GLU A 184 3.40 12.87 -8.69
N PHE A 185 4.45 13.29 -9.39
CA PHE A 185 4.54 13.18 -10.85
C PHE A 185 4.92 11.76 -11.30
N CYS A 186 5.89 11.14 -10.61
CA CYS A 186 6.51 9.87 -10.96
C CYS A 186 5.48 8.73 -10.93
N ALA A 187 4.64 8.65 -9.89
CA ALA A 187 3.63 7.61 -9.76
C ALA A 187 2.62 7.61 -10.93
N ARG A 188 2.13 8.79 -11.33
CA ARG A 188 1.22 8.93 -12.48
C ARG A 188 1.90 8.59 -13.79
N ARG A 189 3.16 9.03 -13.97
CA ARG A 189 3.89 8.84 -15.22
C ARG A 189 4.28 7.38 -15.46
N VAL A 190 4.68 6.67 -14.41
CA VAL A 190 4.97 5.23 -14.48
C VAL A 190 3.73 4.41 -14.83
N GLN A 191 2.58 4.73 -14.23
CA GLN A 191 1.34 4.03 -14.56
C GLN A 191 0.95 4.26 -16.03
N GLN A 192 1.15 5.47 -16.55
CA GLN A 192 0.94 5.78 -17.96
C GLN A 192 1.92 5.04 -18.89
N LEU A 193 3.20 4.96 -18.52
CA LEU A 193 4.21 4.20 -19.27
C LEU A 193 3.86 2.71 -19.35
N ARG A 194 3.41 2.11 -18.23
CA ARG A 194 2.97 0.72 -18.19
C ARG A 194 1.83 0.45 -19.16
N THR A 195 0.76 1.25 -19.10
CA THR A 195 -0.38 1.11 -20.02
C THR A 195 0.04 1.25 -21.48
N ASN A 196 0.93 2.21 -21.78
CA ASN A 196 1.40 2.42 -23.15
C ASN A 196 2.28 1.26 -23.65
N MET A 197 3.11 0.68 -22.79
CA MET A 197 3.95 -0.48 -23.11
C MET A 197 3.11 -1.74 -23.32
N GLU A 198 2.07 -1.96 -22.50
CA GLU A 198 1.11 -3.05 -22.69
C GLU A 198 0.36 -2.91 -24.03
N GLN A 199 -0.07 -1.70 -24.39
CA GLN A 199 -0.72 -1.41 -25.68
C GLN A 199 0.22 -1.56 -26.87
N ALA A 200 1.50 -1.18 -26.74
CA ALA A 200 2.50 -1.36 -27.79
C ALA A 200 2.83 -2.84 -28.00
N THR A 201 2.91 -3.61 -26.90
CA THR A 201 3.12 -5.06 -26.96
C THR A 201 1.93 -5.78 -27.60
N GLY A 202 0.69 -5.40 -27.26
CA GLY A 202 -0.51 -5.93 -27.91
C GLY A 202 -0.61 -5.63 -29.42
N ARG A 203 0.13 -4.62 -29.91
CA ARG A 203 0.22 -4.24 -31.32
C ARG A 203 1.48 -4.77 -32.02
N ASN A 204 2.35 -5.49 -31.30
CA ASN A 204 3.68 -5.90 -31.78
C ASN A 204 4.54 -4.73 -32.30
N ASP A 205 4.41 -3.55 -31.69
CA ASP A 205 5.10 -2.32 -32.09
C ASP A 205 6.41 -2.16 -31.30
N SER A 206 7.49 -2.77 -31.80
CA SER A 206 8.81 -2.78 -31.15
C SER A 206 9.47 -1.40 -31.13
N GLU A 207 9.28 -0.58 -32.16
CA GLU A 207 9.82 0.78 -32.20
C GLU A 207 9.19 1.66 -31.11
N GLN A 208 7.88 1.51 -30.89
CA GLN A 208 7.18 2.20 -29.81
C GLN A 208 7.63 1.69 -28.43
N LEU A 209 7.90 0.39 -28.26
CA LEU A 209 8.44 -0.17 -27.02
C LEU A 209 9.82 0.39 -26.69
N ASP A 210 10.72 0.53 -27.67
CA ASP A 210 12.05 1.10 -27.46
C ASP A 210 11.99 2.58 -27.06
N LYS A 211 11.10 3.36 -27.69
CA LYS A 211 10.86 4.76 -27.29
C LYS A 211 10.33 4.86 -25.86
N LEU A 212 9.37 4.02 -25.49
CA LEU A 212 8.82 4.00 -24.13
C LEU A 212 9.87 3.54 -23.11
N ALA A 213 10.77 2.62 -23.47
CA ALA A 213 11.87 2.19 -22.62
C ALA A 213 12.90 3.32 -22.41
N ALA A 214 13.20 4.10 -23.45
CA ALA A 214 14.05 5.28 -23.34
C ALA A 214 13.43 6.37 -22.45
N ASP A 215 12.12 6.60 -22.59
CA ASP A 215 11.37 7.52 -21.72
C ASP A 215 11.40 7.08 -20.25
N ALA A 216 11.25 5.79 -19.99
CA ALA A 216 11.37 5.22 -18.65
C ALA A 216 12.78 5.48 -18.06
N ARG A 217 13.85 5.17 -18.80
CA ARG A 217 15.23 5.45 -18.36
C ARG A 217 15.46 6.93 -18.06
N ARG A 218 14.99 7.83 -18.92
CA ARG A 218 15.08 9.28 -18.69
C ARG A 218 14.33 9.70 -17.43
N LEU A 219 13.16 9.11 -17.16
CA LEU A 219 12.40 9.38 -15.93
C LEU A 219 13.16 8.90 -14.68
N ALA A 220 13.81 7.74 -14.75
CA ALA A 220 14.68 7.23 -13.67
C ALA A 220 15.85 8.19 -13.39
N GLU A 221 16.56 8.66 -14.41
CA GLU A 221 17.67 9.62 -14.23
C GLU A 221 17.25 10.97 -13.61
N ILE A 222 16.03 11.44 -13.92
CA ILE A 222 15.49 12.67 -13.31
C ILE A 222 15.15 12.41 -11.85
N GLY A 223 14.59 11.23 -11.54
CA GLY A 223 14.26 10.84 -10.17
C GLY A 223 15.48 10.67 -9.28
N GLU A 224 16.56 10.09 -9.80
CA GLU A 224 17.82 9.99 -9.06
C GLU A 224 18.39 11.36 -8.72
N ARG A 225 18.35 12.31 -9.66
CA ARG A 225 18.75 13.71 -9.41
C ARG A 225 17.83 14.40 -8.39
N ALA A 226 16.53 14.15 -8.46
CA ALA A 226 15.57 14.70 -7.50
C ALA A 226 15.74 14.12 -6.07
N ALA A 227 16.23 12.89 -5.96
CA ALA A 227 16.55 12.24 -4.68
C ALA A 227 17.91 12.67 -4.11
N ALA A 228 18.88 13.04 -4.96
CA ALA A 228 20.24 13.37 -4.57
C ALA A 228 20.48 14.84 -4.18
N ASP A 229 19.59 15.76 -4.59
CA ASP A 229 19.67 17.16 -4.18
C ASP A 229 19.37 17.30 -2.68
N HIS A 230 20.43 17.49 -1.89
CA HIS A 230 20.36 17.94 -0.52
C HIS A 230 20.62 19.47 -0.49
N PRO A 231 19.77 20.29 0.14
CA PRO A 231 20.16 21.63 0.55
C PRO A 231 21.21 21.59 1.67
#